data_AF-A0A1V5Y578-F1
#
_entry.id   AF-A0A1V5Y578-F1
#
_cell.length_a   1.000
_cell.length_b   1.000
_cell.length_c   1.000
_cell.angle_alpha   90.00
_cell.angle_beta   90.00
_cell.angle_gamma   90.00
#
_symmetry.space_group_name_H-M   'P 1'
#
loop_
_entity.id
_entity.type
_entity.pdbx_description
1 polymer ?
#
loop_
_entity_poly.entity_id
_entity_poly.type
_entity_poly.pdbx_seq_one_letter_code
_entity_poly.pdbx_strand_id
1 'polypeptide(L)' 'MASCPNQSRNMKWCNCSYDGCDKHAICCECLRYHLSMKQLPGCCFPPDAEKTCDRSFKHFVQIHKNLL' A
#
# COMPACT_ATOMS: atom_id res chain seq x y z
N MET A 1 9.07 -12.26 12.47
CA MET A 1 8.55 -10.93 12.08
C MET A 1 9.44 -9.88 12.71
N ALA A 2 9.99 -8.96 11.92
CA ALA A 2 10.80 -7.88 12.47
C ALA A 2 9.89 -6.99 13.33
N SER A 3 10.31 -6.69 14.57
CA SER A 3 9.59 -5.70 15.38
C SER A 3 9.68 -4.34 14.69
N CYS A 4 8.55 -3.79 14.25
CA CYS A 4 8.48 -2.46 13.65
C CYS A 4 8.07 -1.45 14.73
N PRO A 5 8.95 -0.53 15.16
CA PRO A 5 8.62 0.44 16.21
C PRO A 5 7.49 1.40 15.81
N ASN A 6 7.22 1.52 14.50
CA ASN A 6 6.18 2.39 13.97
C ASN A 6 4.86 1.65 13.69
N GLN A 7 4.74 0.34 13.95
CA GLN A 7 3.57 -0.45 13.55
C GLN A 7 2.26 0.15 14.08
N SER A 8 2.18 0.42 15.39
CA SER A 8 0.97 1.01 16.00
C SER A 8 0.59 2.36 15.37
N ARG A 9 1.59 3.19 15.07
CA ARG A 9 1.40 4.49 14.43
C ARG A 9 0.92 4.32 12.98
N ASN A 10 1.57 3.43 12.23
CA ASN A 10 1.30 3.17 10.82
C ASN A 10 -0.06 2.53 10.57
N MET A 11 -0.61 1.83 11.57
CA MET A 11 -1.96 1.26 11.51
C MET A 11 -3.03 2.31 11.21
N LYS A 12 -2.80 3.58 11.59
CA LYS A 12 -3.70 4.70 11.31
C LYS A 12 -3.75 5.12 9.85
N TRP A 13 -2.71 4.81 9.06
CA TRP A 13 -2.58 5.20 7.65
C TRP A 13 -2.61 4.02 6.69
N CYS A 14 -2.44 2.81 7.20
CA CYS A 14 -2.54 1.60 6.40
C CYS A 14 -4.00 1.38 5.97
N ASN A 15 -4.28 1.56 4.68
CA ASN A 15 -5.61 1.34 4.08
C ASN A 15 -5.67 0.07 3.22
N CYS A 16 -4.66 -0.80 3.29
CA CYS A 16 -4.58 -2.02 2.48
C CYS A 16 -5.88 -2.84 2.62
N SER A 17 -6.58 -3.03 1.51
CA SER A 17 -7.91 -3.66 1.45
C SER A 17 -7.87 -5.19 1.54
N TYR A 18 -6.68 -5.80 1.47
CA TYR A 18 -6.52 -7.24 1.54
C TYR A 18 -6.66 -7.75 2.98
N ASP A 19 -7.74 -8.49 3.23
CA ASP A 19 -7.97 -9.13 4.51
C ASP A 19 -6.91 -10.21 4.78
N GLY A 20 -6.40 -10.25 6.02
CA GLY A 20 -5.31 -11.15 6.39
C GLY A 20 -3.91 -10.76 5.89
N CYS A 21 -3.68 -9.51 5.45
CA CYS A 21 -2.34 -9.06 5.08
C CYS A 21 -1.35 -9.14 6.26
N ASP A 22 -0.38 -10.05 6.17
CA ASP A 22 0.68 -10.23 7.16
C ASP A 22 1.65 -9.04 7.30
N LYS A 23 1.61 -8.11 6.34
CA LYS A 23 2.45 -6.89 6.28
C LYS A 23 1.70 -5.62 6.68
N HIS A 24 0.47 -5.72 7.21
CA HIS A 24 -0.29 -4.54 7.67
C HIS A 24 0.56 -3.70 8.65
N ALA A 25 0.65 -2.40 8.35
CA ALA A 25 1.44 -1.42 9.09
C ALA A 25 2.97 -1.66 9.16
N ILE A 26 3.50 -2.67 8.46
CA ILE A 26 4.94 -2.94 8.31
C ILE A 26 5.43 -2.36 6.97
N CYS A 27 5.52 -1.04 6.88
CA CYS A 27 5.69 -0.31 5.61
C CYS A 27 6.90 -0.75 4.77
N CYS A 28 8.05 -1.06 5.40
CA CYS A 28 9.24 -1.48 4.66
C CYS A 28 9.04 -2.85 3.98
N GLU A 29 8.41 -3.80 4.66
CA GLU A 29 8.11 -5.13 4.10
C GLU A 29 7.02 -5.04 3.04
N CYS A 30 5.97 -4.25 3.29
CA CYS A 30 4.91 -3.96 2.33
C CYS A 30 5.46 -3.35 1.02
N LEU A 31 6.31 -2.33 1.14
CA LEU A 31 6.93 -1.67 -0.02
C LEU A 31 7.82 -2.65 -0.80
N ARG A 32 8.68 -3.41 -0.14
CA ARG A 32 9.54 -4.40 -0.81
C ARG A 32 8.73 -5.46 -1.55
N TYR A 33 7.66 -5.96 -0.92
CA TYR A 33 6.76 -6.93 -1.53
C TYR A 33 6.11 -6.39 -2.80
N HIS A 34 5.45 -5.22 -2.74
CA HIS A 34 4.77 -4.66 -3.91
C HIS A 34 5.75 -4.26 -5.02
N LEU A 35 6.91 -3.69 -4.70
CA LEU A 35 7.92 -3.35 -5.70
C LEU A 35 8.44 -4.59 -6.46
N SER A 36 8.55 -5.74 -5.79
CA SER A 36 8.94 -6.99 -6.45
C SER A 36 7.95 -7.44 -7.53
N MET A 37 6.70 -7.00 -7.44
CA MET A 37 5.61 -7.26 -8.39
C MET A 37 5.33 -6.08 -9.32
N LYS A 38 6.19 -5.06 -9.34
CA LYS A 38 5.96 -3.79 -10.07
C LYS A 38 4.65 -3.08 -9.66
N GLN A 39 4.38 -3.07 -8.37
CA GLN A 39 3.24 -2.42 -7.74
C GLN A 39 3.68 -1.43 -6.65
N LEU A 40 2.74 -0.60 -6.19
CA LEU A 40 2.88 0.23 -5.00
C LEU A 40 2.02 -0.30 -3.85
N PRO A 41 2.36 0.02 -2.58
CA PRO A 41 1.48 -0.25 -1.45
C PRO A 41 0.09 0.37 -1.61
N GLY A 42 -0.94 -0.26 -1.02
CA GLY A 42 -2.31 0.26 -1.06
C GLY A 42 -2.47 1.68 -0.50
N CYS A 43 -1.60 2.09 0.42
CA CYS A 43 -1.60 3.45 0.98
C CYS A 43 -1.18 4.54 0.00
N CYS A 44 -0.74 4.17 -1.20
CA CYS A 44 -0.52 5.11 -2.31
C CYS A 44 -1.81 5.40 -3.10
N PHE A 45 -2.92 4.71 -2.81
CA PHE A 45 -4.17 4.79 -3.56
C PHE A 45 -5.33 5.30 -2.68
N PRO A 46 -6.26 6.10 -3.23
CA PRO A 46 -7.54 6.41 -2.58
C PRO A 46 -8.31 5.15 -2.17
N PRO A 47 -9.17 5.22 -1.12
CA PRO A 47 -9.86 4.04 -0.59
C PRO A 47 -10.73 3.27 -1.61
N ASP A 48 -11.33 3.97 -2.56
CA ASP A 48 -12.12 3.39 -3.65
C ASP A 48 -11.24 2.68 -4.70
N ALA A 49 -10.12 3.30 -5.08
CA ALA A 49 -9.14 2.68 -5.97
C ALA A 49 -8.50 1.43 -5.34
N GLU A 50 -8.10 1.50 -4.07
CA GLU A 50 -7.48 0.39 -3.34
C GLU A 50 -8.40 -0.83 -3.19
N LYS A 51 -9.73 -0.64 -3.15
CA LYS A 51 -10.70 -1.76 -3.17
C LYS A 51 -10.66 -2.59 -4.45
N THR A 52 -10.20 -2.02 -5.55
CA THR A 52 -10.06 -2.74 -6.83
C THR A 52 -8.85 -3.67 -6.87
N CYS A 53 -7.92 -3.53 -5.91
CA CYS A 53 -6.64 -4.23 -5.83
C CYS A 53 -5.69 -3.99 -7.03
N ASP A 54 -6.01 -3.12 -7.98
CA ASP A 54 -5.08 -2.71 -9.04
C ASP A 54 -4.03 -1.74 -8.47
N ARG A 55 -2.98 -2.32 -7.92
CA ARG A 55 -1.86 -1.59 -7.32
C ARG A 55 -0.73 -1.33 -8.33
N SER A 56 -1.00 -1.42 -9.63
CA SER A 56 0.02 -1.22 -10.66
C SER A 56 0.50 0.23 -10.74
N PHE A 57 1.74 0.44 -11.17
CA PHE A 57 2.24 1.79 -11.45
C PHE A 57 1.38 2.53 -12.49
N LYS A 58 0.81 1.81 -13.46
CA LYS A 58 -0.08 2.39 -14.46
C LYS A 58 -1.33 2.98 -13.80
N HIS A 59 -1.98 2.22 -12.93
CA HIS A 59 -3.16 2.69 -12.22
C HIS A 59 -2.82 3.90 -11.35
N PHE A 60 -1.70 3.84 -10.60
CA PHE A 60 -1.21 4.95 -9.79
C PHE A 60 -1.06 6.26 -10.58
N VAL A 61 -0.39 6.21 -11.74
CA VAL A 61 -0.23 7.40 -12.61
C VAL A 61 -1.58 7.90 -13.12
N GLN A 62 -2.50 7.00 -13.48
CA GLN A 62 -3.83 7.39 -13.97
C GLN A 62 -4.67 8.13 -12.92
N ILE A 63 -4.68 7.65 -11.67
CA ILE A 63 -5.48 8.24 -10.59
C ILE A 63 -4.88 9.56 -10.09
N HIS A 64 -3.56 9.72 -10.13
CA HIS A 64 -2.85 10.90 -9.62
C HIS A 64 -2.42 11.88 -10.71
N LYS A 65 -2.85 11.68 -11.97
CA LYS A 65 -2.43 12.50 -13.12
C LYS A 65 -2.66 14.02 -12.95
N ASN A 66 -3.59 14.42 -12.08
CA ASN A 66 -3.92 15.82 -11.81
C ASN A 66 -3.08 16.42 -10.65
N LEU A 67 -2.20 15.63 -10.03
CA LEU A 67 -1.27 16.05 -8.99
C LEU A 67 0.16 16.26 -9.53
N LEU A 68 0.38 15.96 -10.81
CA LEU A 68 1.63 16.11 -11.56
C LEU A 68 1.52 17.30 -12.51
#